data_AF-A0A4R9JUH4-F1
#
_entry.id   AF-A0A4R9JUH4-F1
#
_cell.length_a   1.000
_cell.length_b   1.000
_cell.length_c   1.000
_cell.angle_alpha   90.00
_cell.angle_beta   90.00
_cell.angle_gamma   90.00
#
_symmetry.space_group_name_H-M   'P 1'
#
loop_
_entity.id
_entity.type
_entity.pdbx_description
1 polymer ?
#
loop_
_entity_poly.entity_id
_entity_poly.type
_entity_poly.pdbx_seq_one_letter_code
_entity_poly.pdbx_strand_id
1 'polypeptide(L)'
;METIDTNRILESIEKREVDPEGLDLILRELIDLCAISVLPAPIYGYMSQMYYWKGEVSDKTGKLNLYEHAVFFAKMGVKNDPHCVISNFWLGTNLGLLGQEKGILSSLFLLLDIEFHLKESLKLDESYFHGAPHRALGWLYHILPPWPISSGDNKKAIYHLEKAIAFGKEFPLNYIYAGEIYISLGKKKEATEVLTKLSNWPEDPWHKNENLPFIQKASALLEKI
;
A
#
# COMPACT_ATOMS: atom_id res chain seq x y z
N MET A 1 -29.68 -12.27 9.30
CA MET A 1 -28.60 -11.38 8.82
C MET A 1 -27.36 -12.22 8.84
N GLU A 2 -26.85 -12.59 7.66
CA GLU A 2 -25.67 -13.44 7.54
C GLU A 2 -24.47 -12.69 8.11
N THR A 3 -23.75 -13.30 9.05
CA THR A 3 -22.58 -12.68 9.68
C THR A 3 -21.42 -12.71 8.71
N ILE A 4 -20.87 -11.54 8.37
CA ILE A 4 -19.71 -11.43 7.49
C ILE A 4 -18.50 -12.08 8.17
N ASP A 5 -18.02 -13.18 7.61
CA ASP A 5 -16.83 -13.86 8.10
C ASP A 5 -15.57 -13.12 7.65
N THR A 6 -14.99 -12.35 8.58
CA THR A 6 -13.76 -11.58 8.32
C THR A 6 -12.55 -12.49 8.08
N ASN A 7 -12.52 -13.70 8.65
CA ASN A 7 -11.40 -14.61 8.43
C ASN A 7 -11.38 -15.10 6.99
N ARG A 8 -12.56 -15.39 6.41
CA ARG A 8 -12.69 -15.78 5.00
C ARG A 8 -12.23 -14.66 4.05
N ILE A 9 -12.49 -13.40 4.39
CA ILE A 9 -12.00 -12.24 3.63
C ILE A 9 -10.47 -12.17 3.69
N LEU A 10 -9.90 -12.26 4.89
CA LEU A 10 -8.45 -12.18 5.10
C LEU A 10 -7.71 -13.33 4.42
N GLU A 11 -8.23 -14.55 4.53
CA GLU A 11 -7.68 -15.74 3.85
C GLU A 11 -7.69 -15.57 2.34
N SER A 12 -8.77 -15.00 1.79
CA SER A 12 -8.88 -14.75 0.36
C SER A 12 -7.88 -13.68 -0.12
N ILE A 13 -7.68 -12.61 0.66
CA ILE A 13 -6.64 -11.61 0.39
C ILE A 13 -5.25 -12.24 0.46
N GLU A 14 -4.99 -13.11 1.43
CA GLU A 14 -3.72 -13.82 1.55
C GLU A 14 -3.47 -14.77 0.38
N LYS A 15 -4.51 -15.41 -0.14
CA LYS A 15 -4.40 -16.31 -1.30
C LYS A 15 -4.51 -15.61 -2.65
N ARG A 16 -4.56 -14.27 -2.70
CA ARG A 16 -4.86 -13.48 -3.92
C ARG A 16 -4.06 -13.86 -5.17
N GLU A 17 -2.80 -14.28 -5.04
CA GLU A 17 -2.00 -14.67 -6.20
C GLU A 17 -2.26 -16.11 -6.67
N VAL A 18 -2.52 -17.02 -5.73
CA VAL A 18 -2.69 -18.45 -6.01
C VAL A 18 -4.15 -18.84 -6.23
N ASP A 19 -5.08 -18.02 -5.75
CA ASP A 19 -6.54 -18.15 -5.88
C ASP A 19 -7.20 -16.78 -6.17
N PRO A 20 -6.93 -16.18 -7.35
CA PRO A 20 -7.54 -14.91 -7.74
C PRO A 20 -9.07 -15.03 -7.96
N GLU A 21 -9.56 -16.20 -8.33
CA GLU A 21 -11.00 -16.44 -8.50
C GLU A 21 -11.74 -16.44 -7.16
N GLY A 22 -11.13 -16.99 -6.11
CA GLY A 22 -11.62 -16.90 -4.74
C GLY A 22 -11.74 -15.45 -4.27
N LEU A 23 -10.73 -14.61 -4.56
CA LEU A 23 -10.80 -13.16 -4.28
C LEU A 23 -11.99 -12.50 -4.98
N ASP A 24 -12.21 -12.83 -6.24
CA ASP A 24 -13.30 -12.29 -7.03
C ASP A 24 -14.68 -12.76 -6.58
N LEU A 25 -14.78 -13.97 -6.03
CA LEU A 25 -16.01 -14.48 -5.44
C LEU A 25 -16.35 -13.70 -4.17
N ILE A 26 -15.40 -13.55 -3.24
CA ILE A 26 -15.63 -12.80 -2.00
C ILE A 26 -15.99 -11.34 -2.31
N LEU A 27 -15.27 -10.71 -3.23
CA LEU A 27 -15.56 -9.32 -3.59
C LEU A 27 -16.98 -9.16 -4.15
N ARG A 28 -17.45 -10.11 -4.98
CA ARG A 28 -18.83 -10.12 -5.49
C ARG A 28 -19.86 -10.28 -4.38
N GLU A 29 -19.66 -11.23 -3.47
CA GLU A 29 -20.56 -11.42 -2.31
C GLU A 29 -20.67 -10.14 -1.46
N LEU A 30 -19.54 -9.45 -1.21
CA LEU A 30 -19.53 -8.20 -0.46
C LEU A 30 -20.23 -7.06 -1.21
N ILE A 31 -20.12 -6.99 -2.54
CA ILE A 31 -20.85 -6.01 -3.37
C ILE A 31 -22.36 -6.27 -3.29
N ASP A 32 -22.80 -7.52 -3.42
CA ASP A 32 -24.21 -7.89 -3.31
C ASP A 32 -24.78 -7.54 -1.94
N LEU A 33 -24.00 -7.77 -0.87
CA LEU A 33 -24.36 -7.35 0.49
C LEU A 33 -24.43 -5.82 0.64
N CYS A 34 -23.52 -5.07 0.02
CA CYS A 34 -23.54 -3.60 0.01
C CYS A 34 -24.79 -3.05 -0.70
N ALA A 35 -25.34 -3.76 -1.68
CA ALA A 35 -26.53 -3.33 -2.40
C ALA A 35 -27.80 -3.35 -1.52
N ILE A 36 -27.81 -4.15 -0.46
CA ILE A 36 -28.97 -4.35 0.42
C ILE A 36 -28.74 -3.90 1.86
N SER A 37 -27.51 -3.57 2.24
CA SER A 37 -27.17 -3.20 3.62
C SER A 37 -25.92 -2.32 3.71
N VAL A 38 -25.83 -1.54 4.79
CA VAL A 38 -24.63 -0.80 5.14
C VAL A 38 -23.67 -1.74 5.87
N LEU A 39 -22.44 -1.86 5.40
CA LEU A 39 -21.45 -2.76 6.00
C LEU A 39 -20.63 -2.04 7.09
N PRO A 40 -20.01 -2.79 8.02
CA PRO A 40 -19.04 -2.22 8.95
C PRO A 40 -17.86 -1.57 8.21
N ALA A 41 -17.33 -0.47 8.75
CA ALA A 41 -16.25 0.28 8.13
C ALA A 41 -15.02 -0.57 7.72
N PRO A 42 -14.54 -1.54 8.54
CA PRO A 42 -13.42 -2.38 8.14
C PRO A 42 -13.68 -3.21 6.88
N ILE A 43 -14.92 -3.64 6.65
CA ILE A 43 -15.28 -4.44 5.46
C ILE A 43 -15.08 -3.63 4.19
N TYR A 44 -15.46 -2.35 4.19
CA TYR A 44 -15.17 -1.45 3.09
C TYR A 44 -13.66 -1.22 2.90
N GLY A 45 -12.89 -1.22 4.00
CA GLY A 45 -11.43 -1.20 3.95
C GLY A 45 -10.85 -2.44 3.26
N TYR A 46 -11.35 -3.64 3.56
CA TYR A 46 -10.94 -4.87 2.88
C TYR A 46 -11.34 -4.88 1.40
N MET A 47 -12.56 -4.42 1.06
CA MET A 47 -12.96 -4.28 -0.35
C MET A 47 -12.00 -3.35 -1.10
N SER A 48 -11.61 -2.23 -0.48
CA SER A 48 -10.61 -1.32 -1.05
C SER A 48 -9.27 -2.01 -1.29
N GLN A 49 -8.79 -2.80 -0.34
CA GLN A 49 -7.58 -3.61 -0.47
C GLN A 49 -7.68 -4.63 -1.61
N MET A 50 -8.82 -5.30 -1.76
CA MET A 50 -9.05 -6.26 -2.86
C MET A 50 -8.95 -5.58 -4.22
N TYR A 51 -9.57 -4.41 -4.38
CA TYR A 51 -9.46 -3.62 -5.61
C TYR A 51 -8.04 -3.11 -5.87
N TYR A 52 -7.30 -2.73 -4.83
CA TYR A 52 -5.87 -2.42 -4.95
C TYR A 52 -5.11 -3.58 -5.59
N TRP A 53 -5.24 -4.79 -5.04
CA TRP A 53 -4.53 -5.97 -5.53
C TRP A 53 -4.91 -6.33 -6.97
N LYS A 54 -6.19 -6.23 -7.32
CA LYS A 54 -6.64 -6.41 -8.71
C LYS A 54 -6.00 -5.36 -9.64
N GLY A 55 -5.82 -4.13 -9.16
CA GLY A 55 -5.16 -3.05 -9.89
C GLY A 55 -3.68 -3.33 -10.17
N GLU A 56 -2.95 -3.92 -9.22
CA GLU A 56 -1.53 -4.24 -9.36
C GLU A 56 -1.25 -5.26 -10.47
N VAL A 57 -2.18 -6.20 -10.70
CA VAL A 57 -2.06 -7.25 -11.71
C VAL A 57 -2.76 -6.93 -13.04
N SER A 58 -3.41 -5.77 -13.13
CA SER A 58 -4.15 -5.33 -14.32
C SER A 58 -3.26 -4.58 -15.31
N ASP A 59 -3.68 -4.55 -16.58
CA ASP A 59 -3.13 -3.62 -17.56
C ASP A 59 -3.44 -2.15 -17.20
N LYS A 60 -2.76 -1.22 -17.87
CA LYS A 60 -2.87 0.23 -17.58
C LYS A 60 -4.31 0.76 -17.67
N THR A 61 -5.11 0.26 -18.61
CA THR A 61 -6.48 0.73 -18.82
C THR A 61 -7.41 0.23 -17.72
N GLY A 62 -7.28 -1.05 -17.32
CA GLY A 62 -8.07 -1.63 -16.24
C GLY A 62 -7.69 -1.09 -14.86
N LYS A 63 -6.42 -0.77 -14.66
CA LYS A 63 -5.87 -0.31 -13.37
C LYS A 63 -6.55 0.96 -12.84
N LEU A 64 -6.82 1.93 -13.72
CA LEU A 64 -7.46 3.19 -13.33
C LEU A 64 -8.85 2.98 -12.71
N ASN A 65 -9.67 2.16 -13.37
CA ASN A 65 -11.04 1.85 -12.92
C ASN A 65 -11.02 1.09 -11.58
N LEU A 66 -10.08 0.16 -11.41
CA LEU A 66 -9.92 -0.60 -10.18
C LEU A 66 -9.53 0.31 -9.00
N TYR A 67 -8.63 1.27 -9.21
CA TYR A 67 -8.29 2.25 -8.17
C TYR A 67 -9.42 3.23 -7.85
N GLU A 68 -10.25 3.58 -8.82
CA GLU A 68 -11.46 4.38 -8.55
C GLU A 68 -12.44 3.62 -7.65
N HIS A 69 -12.63 2.32 -7.87
CA HIS A 69 -13.40 1.46 -6.94
C HIS A 69 -12.73 1.34 -5.58
N ALA A 70 -11.39 1.17 -5.54
CA ALA A 70 -10.65 1.09 -4.30
C ALA A 70 -10.85 2.36 -3.45
N VAL A 71 -10.74 3.54 -4.06
CA VAL A 71 -11.01 4.84 -3.41
C VAL A 71 -12.47 4.95 -2.98
N PHE A 72 -13.42 4.52 -3.82
CA PHE A 72 -14.85 4.55 -3.50
C PHE A 72 -15.16 3.78 -2.21
N PHE A 73 -14.72 2.52 -2.12
CA PHE A 73 -15.00 1.70 -0.94
C PHE A 73 -14.26 2.23 0.29
N ALA A 74 -13.00 2.65 0.19
CA ALA A 74 -12.32 3.23 1.34
C ALA A 74 -13.02 4.50 1.87
N LYS A 75 -13.54 5.37 0.98
CA LYS A 75 -14.37 6.53 1.38
C LYS A 75 -15.65 6.12 2.09
N MET A 76 -16.31 5.04 1.66
CA MET A 76 -17.47 4.50 2.37
C MET A 76 -17.11 4.04 3.78
N GLY A 77 -15.97 3.37 3.94
CA GLY A 77 -15.45 2.95 5.24
C GLY A 77 -15.19 4.13 6.16
N VAL A 78 -14.44 5.13 5.71
CA VAL A 78 -14.14 6.35 6.48
C VAL A 78 -15.40 7.15 6.80
N LYS A 79 -16.37 7.21 5.89
CA LYS A 79 -17.66 7.87 6.15
C LYS A 79 -18.44 7.17 7.25
N ASN A 80 -18.39 5.84 7.31
CA ASN A 80 -19.07 5.06 8.33
C ASN A 80 -18.37 5.12 9.69
N ASP A 81 -17.04 5.09 9.69
CA ASP A 81 -16.21 5.28 10.87
C ASP A 81 -14.90 5.99 10.51
N PRO A 82 -14.77 7.30 10.83
CA PRO A 82 -13.56 8.07 10.57
C PRO A 82 -12.32 7.53 11.31
N HIS A 83 -12.49 6.71 12.35
CA HIS A 83 -11.40 6.13 13.14
C HIS A 83 -11.08 4.68 12.74
N CYS A 84 -11.56 4.23 11.59
CA CYS A 84 -11.21 2.92 11.07
C CYS A 84 -9.80 2.93 10.44
N VAL A 85 -8.86 2.20 11.05
CA VAL A 85 -7.44 2.10 10.62
C VAL A 85 -7.33 1.70 9.16
N ILE A 86 -7.97 0.58 8.78
CA ILE A 86 -7.87 -0.03 7.46
C ILE A 86 -8.49 0.87 6.37
N SER A 87 -9.64 1.49 6.64
CA SER A 87 -10.29 2.36 5.66
C SER A 87 -9.47 3.63 5.41
N ASN A 88 -8.89 4.23 6.47
CA ASN A 88 -7.98 5.37 6.30
C ASN A 88 -6.71 4.95 5.54
N PHE A 89 -6.08 3.84 5.91
CA PHE A 89 -4.86 3.37 5.24
C PHE A 89 -5.07 3.18 3.74
N TRP A 90 -6.09 2.42 3.36
CA TRP A 90 -6.35 2.13 1.95
C TRP A 90 -6.92 3.34 1.21
N LEU A 91 -7.58 4.29 1.87
CA LEU A 91 -7.97 5.53 1.21
C LEU A 91 -6.74 6.35 0.81
N GLY A 92 -5.82 6.59 1.74
CA GLY A 92 -4.59 7.34 1.45
C GLY A 92 -3.75 6.65 0.38
N THR A 93 -3.53 5.34 0.51
CA THR A 93 -2.76 4.53 -0.45
C THR A 93 -3.39 4.59 -1.85
N ASN A 94 -4.69 4.31 -1.98
CA ASN A 94 -5.34 4.25 -3.29
C ASN A 94 -5.55 5.63 -3.93
N LEU A 95 -5.68 6.70 -3.14
CA LEU A 95 -5.61 8.07 -3.69
C LEU A 95 -4.23 8.37 -4.29
N GLY A 96 -3.15 7.93 -3.64
CA GLY A 96 -1.79 8.07 -4.15
C GLY A 96 -1.59 7.31 -5.47
N LEU A 97 -2.04 6.06 -5.53
CA LEU A 97 -1.94 5.24 -6.74
C LEU A 97 -2.80 5.77 -7.88
N LEU A 98 -4.04 6.19 -7.59
CA LEU A 98 -4.91 6.85 -8.57
C LEU A 98 -4.26 8.14 -9.10
N GLY A 99 -3.63 8.91 -8.22
CA GLY A 99 -2.90 10.12 -8.60
C GLY A 99 -1.69 9.82 -9.48
N GLN A 100 -0.95 8.74 -9.19
CA GLN A 100 0.18 8.30 -10.00
C GLN A 100 -0.26 7.90 -11.41
N GLU A 101 -1.35 7.14 -11.56
CA GLU A 101 -1.87 6.74 -12.88
C GLU A 101 -2.43 7.93 -13.68
N LYS A 102 -3.00 8.94 -13.01
CA LYS A 102 -3.48 10.19 -13.64
C LYS A 102 -2.34 11.20 -13.89
N GLY A 103 -1.17 10.96 -13.32
CA GLY A 103 -0.02 11.87 -13.31
C GLY A 103 0.15 12.58 -11.97
N ILE A 104 1.36 12.55 -11.41
CA ILE A 104 1.66 13.11 -10.08
C ILE A 104 1.36 14.62 -10.03
N LEU A 105 1.73 15.37 -11.07
CA LEU A 105 1.54 16.82 -11.11
C LEU A 105 0.07 17.24 -11.23
N SER A 106 -0.71 16.52 -12.03
CA SER A 106 -2.15 16.75 -12.16
C SER A 106 -2.92 16.39 -10.89
N SER A 107 -2.30 15.60 -10.00
CA SER A 107 -2.94 15.05 -8.80
C SER A 107 -2.45 15.68 -7.50
N LEU A 108 -1.67 16.76 -7.55
CA LEU A 108 -1.15 17.46 -6.36
C LEU A 108 -2.27 17.94 -5.41
N PHE A 109 -3.47 18.20 -5.92
CA PHE A 109 -4.62 18.58 -5.09
C PHE A 109 -5.08 17.45 -4.16
N LEU A 110 -4.79 16.18 -4.49
CA LEU A 110 -5.09 15.02 -3.65
C LEU A 110 -4.07 14.84 -2.51
N LEU A 111 -2.94 15.54 -2.56
CA LEU A 111 -1.83 15.31 -1.64
C LEU A 111 -2.24 15.50 -0.17
N LEU A 112 -3.04 16.53 0.11
CA LEU A 112 -3.51 16.80 1.47
C LEU A 112 -4.38 15.65 2.00
N ASP A 113 -5.27 15.10 1.15
CA ASP A 113 -6.12 13.97 1.52
C ASP A 113 -5.31 12.69 1.71
N ILE A 114 -4.34 12.43 0.82
CA ILE A 114 -3.42 11.28 0.92
C ILE A 114 -2.68 11.33 2.26
N GLU A 115 -2.01 12.45 2.54
CA GLU A 115 -1.21 12.60 3.75
C GLU A 115 -2.07 12.56 5.01
N PHE A 116 -3.27 13.16 4.97
CA PHE A 116 -4.22 13.13 6.08
C PHE A 116 -4.62 11.68 6.44
N HIS A 117 -5.11 10.91 5.47
CA HIS A 117 -5.59 9.56 5.74
C HIS A 117 -4.47 8.59 6.16
N LEU A 118 -3.27 8.75 5.59
CA LEU A 118 -2.11 7.97 6.04
C LEU A 118 -1.69 8.34 7.47
N LYS A 119 -1.73 9.62 7.84
CA LYS A 119 -1.44 10.07 9.22
C LYS A 119 -2.51 9.62 10.22
N GLU A 120 -3.78 9.64 9.85
CA GLU A 120 -4.85 9.13 10.71
C GLU A 120 -4.67 7.63 10.94
N SER A 121 -4.38 6.85 9.90
CA SER A 121 -4.06 5.43 10.05
C SER A 121 -2.85 5.20 10.97
N LEU A 122 -1.76 5.96 10.78
CA LEU A 122 -0.56 5.91 11.62
C LEU A 122 -0.88 6.22 13.09
N LYS A 123 -1.70 7.23 13.35
CA LYS A 123 -2.11 7.63 14.70
C LYS A 123 -2.94 6.56 15.40
N LEU A 124 -3.80 5.88 14.66
CA LEU A 124 -4.69 4.84 15.18
C LEU A 124 -3.93 3.53 15.44
N ASP A 125 -3.08 3.11 14.50
CA ASP A 125 -2.20 1.95 14.63
C ASP A 125 -1.01 2.05 13.67
N GLU A 126 0.15 2.48 14.18
CA GLU A 126 1.37 2.60 13.38
C GLU A 126 1.95 1.25 12.92
N SER A 127 1.57 0.15 13.59
CA SER A 127 2.04 -1.20 13.27
C SER A 127 1.22 -1.88 12.17
N TYR A 128 0.06 -1.32 11.83
CA TYR A 128 -0.89 -1.86 10.88
C TYR A 128 -0.22 -2.35 9.60
N PHE A 129 -0.55 -3.57 9.18
CA PHE A 129 -0.08 -4.20 7.94
C PHE A 129 1.46 -4.10 7.76
N HIS A 130 2.19 -4.51 8.80
CA HIS A 130 3.66 -4.52 8.82
C HIS A 130 4.28 -3.11 8.69
N GLY A 131 3.72 -2.15 9.43
CA GLY A 131 4.16 -0.75 9.40
C GLY A 131 3.79 -0.01 8.12
N ALA A 132 2.67 -0.38 7.50
CA ALA A 132 2.23 0.18 6.22
C ALA A 132 2.01 1.70 6.23
N PRO A 133 1.42 2.31 7.29
CA PRO A 133 1.25 3.77 7.32
C PRO A 133 2.59 4.51 7.23
N HIS A 134 3.61 4.00 7.92
CA HIS A 134 4.98 4.48 7.79
C HIS A 134 5.54 4.27 6.38
N ARG A 135 5.41 3.06 5.82
CA ARG A 135 5.88 2.76 4.46
C ARG A 135 5.30 3.71 3.42
N ALA A 136 3.98 3.94 3.46
CA ALA A 136 3.28 4.81 2.51
C ALA A 136 3.68 6.28 2.67
N LEU A 137 3.76 6.80 3.90
CA LEU A 137 4.21 8.18 4.15
C LEU A 137 5.66 8.39 3.72
N GLY A 138 6.52 7.42 4.00
CA GLY A 138 7.93 7.53 3.61
C GLY A 138 8.10 7.52 2.09
N TRP A 139 7.37 6.65 1.38
CA TRP A 139 7.36 6.67 -0.09
C TRP A 139 6.80 7.99 -0.64
N LEU A 140 5.72 8.51 -0.04
CA LEU A 140 5.13 9.79 -0.41
C LEU A 140 6.16 10.94 -0.30
N TYR A 141 6.85 11.07 0.84
CA TYR A 141 7.88 12.10 1.01
C TYR A 141 9.10 11.91 0.11
N HIS A 142 9.34 10.69 -0.39
CA HIS A 142 10.42 10.41 -1.32
C HIS A 142 10.11 10.86 -2.75
N ILE A 143 8.90 10.56 -3.24
CA ILE A 143 8.53 10.80 -4.65
C ILE A 143 8.09 12.24 -4.92
N LEU A 144 7.72 13.00 -3.88
CA LEU A 144 7.28 14.37 -4.04
C LEU A 144 8.46 15.31 -4.36
N PRO A 145 8.23 16.36 -5.16
CA PRO A 145 9.20 17.43 -5.32
C PRO A 145 9.57 18.07 -3.96
N PRO A 146 10.83 18.49 -3.76
CA PRO A 146 11.22 19.18 -2.55
C PRO A 146 10.58 20.58 -2.47
N TRP A 147 10.74 21.21 -1.30
CA TRP A 147 10.39 22.62 -1.11
C TRP A 147 11.15 23.52 -2.12
N PRO A 148 10.52 24.58 -2.69
CA PRO A 148 9.21 25.15 -2.34
C PRO A 148 8.01 24.58 -3.13
N ILE A 149 8.23 23.61 -4.02
CA ILE A 149 7.18 23.11 -4.91
C ILE A 149 6.20 22.20 -4.14
N SER A 150 6.73 21.34 -3.27
CA SER A 150 5.93 20.42 -2.44
C SER A 150 6.68 20.06 -1.15
N SER A 151 6.26 18.97 -0.49
CA SER A 151 6.73 18.50 0.81
C SER A 151 7.74 17.36 0.75
N GLY A 152 8.37 17.12 -0.41
CA GLY A 152 9.39 16.09 -0.57
C GLY A 152 10.58 16.28 0.38
N ASP A 153 10.94 15.22 1.10
CA ASP A 153 12.00 15.22 2.11
C ASP A 153 12.51 13.80 2.38
N ASN A 154 13.65 13.44 1.78
CA ASN A 154 14.24 12.10 1.94
C ASN A 154 14.67 11.79 3.38
N LYS A 155 14.95 12.79 4.24
CA LYS A 155 15.30 12.56 5.64
C LYS A 155 14.06 12.15 6.44
N LYS A 156 12.90 12.77 6.17
CA LYS A 156 11.62 12.31 6.72
C LYS A 156 11.22 10.96 6.13
N ALA A 157 11.43 10.77 4.83
CA ALA A 157 11.13 9.52 4.16
C ALA A 157 11.84 8.34 4.84
N ILE A 158 13.15 8.45 5.06
CA ILE A 158 13.90 7.35 5.66
C ILE A 158 13.53 7.09 7.12
N TYR A 159 13.24 8.14 7.90
CA TYR A 159 12.72 7.99 9.27
C TYR A 159 11.47 7.11 9.31
N HIS A 160 10.54 7.33 8.38
CA HIS A 160 9.35 6.49 8.27
C HIS A 160 9.71 5.06 7.82
N LEU A 161 10.56 4.86 6.81
CA LEU A 161 10.90 3.51 6.35
C LEU A 161 11.66 2.69 7.40
N GLU A 162 12.52 3.31 8.21
CA GLU A 162 13.18 2.62 9.34
C GLU A 162 12.15 2.13 10.37
N LYS A 163 11.10 2.90 10.64
CA LYS A 163 9.96 2.46 11.47
C LYS A 163 9.17 1.35 10.81
N ALA A 164 8.90 1.45 9.50
CA ALA A 164 8.22 0.39 8.76
C ALA A 164 9.00 -0.94 8.82
N ILE A 165 10.33 -0.91 8.66
CA ILE A 165 11.21 -2.08 8.84
C ILE A 165 11.12 -2.63 10.28
N ALA A 166 11.07 -1.76 11.29
CA ALA A 166 10.98 -2.20 12.68
C ALA A 166 9.69 -2.98 12.98
N PHE A 167 8.55 -2.54 12.44
CA PHE A 167 7.26 -3.24 12.56
C PHE A 167 7.11 -4.43 11.60
N GLY A 168 7.64 -4.29 10.40
CA GLY A 168 7.49 -5.22 9.29
C GLY A 168 8.82 -5.79 8.83
N LYS A 169 9.55 -6.44 9.75
CA LYS A 169 10.87 -7.01 9.46
C LYS A 169 10.85 -8.06 8.36
N GLU A 170 9.69 -8.68 8.15
CA GLU A 170 9.45 -9.74 7.15
C GLU A 170 8.76 -9.20 5.88
N PHE A 171 8.64 -7.88 5.68
CA PHE A 171 7.90 -7.30 4.56
C PHE A 171 8.85 -6.70 3.50
N PRO A 172 9.05 -7.35 2.33
CA PRO A 172 10.06 -6.97 1.33
C PRO A 172 9.98 -5.52 0.85
N LEU A 173 8.75 -5.00 0.67
CA LEU A 173 8.53 -3.65 0.17
C LEU A 173 9.14 -2.56 1.08
N ASN A 174 9.23 -2.81 2.40
CA ASN A 174 9.88 -1.89 3.33
C ASN A 174 11.38 -1.73 3.01
N TYR A 175 12.05 -2.80 2.57
CA TYR A 175 13.49 -2.80 2.31
C TYR A 175 13.86 -2.18 0.97
N ILE A 176 13.09 -2.45 -0.09
CA ILE A 176 13.36 -1.85 -1.41
C ILE A 176 13.20 -0.33 -1.37
N TYR A 177 12.13 0.16 -0.73
CA TYR A 177 11.91 1.61 -0.56
C TYR A 177 12.99 2.25 0.31
N ALA A 178 13.37 1.62 1.42
CA ALA A 178 14.49 2.12 2.23
C ALA A 178 15.78 2.18 1.41
N GLY A 179 16.08 1.17 0.60
CA GLY A 179 17.26 1.14 -0.27
C GLY A 179 17.29 2.29 -1.27
N GLU A 180 16.18 2.54 -1.98
CA GLU A 180 16.06 3.68 -2.91
C GLU A 180 16.25 5.04 -2.22
N ILE A 181 15.67 5.20 -1.02
CA ILE A 181 15.80 6.43 -0.24
C ILE A 181 17.24 6.61 0.27
N TYR A 182 17.89 5.54 0.76
CA TYR A 182 19.29 5.59 1.18
C TYR A 182 20.21 5.97 0.03
N ILE A 183 20.01 5.40 -1.16
CA ILE A 183 20.74 5.80 -2.37
C ILE A 183 20.55 7.28 -2.65
N SER A 184 19.31 7.77 -2.58
CA SER A 184 18.96 9.17 -2.81
C SER A 184 19.54 10.13 -1.76
N LEU A 185 19.91 9.61 -0.58
CA LEU A 185 20.62 10.34 0.48
C LEU A 185 22.15 10.22 0.37
N GLY A 186 22.68 9.47 -0.59
CA GLY A 186 24.11 9.16 -0.70
C GLY A 186 24.62 8.18 0.38
N LYS A 187 23.72 7.54 1.12
CA LYS A 187 24.02 6.58 2.19
C LYS A 187 24.26 5.18 1.61
N LYS A 188 25.36 5.04 0.86
CA LYS A 188 25.67 3.81 0.12
C LYS A 188 25.77 2.58 1.03
N LYS A 189 26.39 2.71 2.21
CA LYS A 189 26.57 1.58 3.13
C LYS A 189 25.21 1.02 3.58
N GLU A 190 24.33 1.89 4.07
CA GLU A 190 23.00 1.52 4.54
C GLU A 190 22.13 0.98 3.39
N ALA A 191 22.23 1.56 2.19
CA ALA A 191 21.59 1.04 1.00
C ALA A 191 22.05 -0.38 0.68
N THR A 192 23.36 -0.64 0.65
CA THR A 192 23.91 -1.99 0.42
C THR A 192 23.38 -2.97 1.45
N GLU A 193 23.38 -2.63 2.74
CA GLU A 193 22.92 -3.52 3.81
C GLU A 193 21.45 -3.96 3.61
N VAL A 194 20.53 -3.02 3.39
CA VAL A 194 19.10 -3.35 3.23
C VAL A 194 18.81 -4.06 1.91
N LEU A 195 19.48 -3.67 0.83
CA LEU A 195 19.29 -4.27 -0.49
C LEU A 195 19.90 -5.68 -0.56
N THR A 196 21.05 -5.93 0.07
CA THR A 196 21.62 -7.29 0.17
C THR A 196 20.72 -8.20 1.00
N LYS A 197 20.10 -7.69 2.05
CA LYS A 197 19.10 -8.48 2.78
C LYS A 197 17.94 -8.87 1.87
N LEU A 198 17.41 -7.92 1.10
CA LEU A 198 16.30 -8.14 0.17
C LEU A 198 16.68 -9.04 -1.03
N SER A 199 17.88 -8.93 -1.59
CA SER A 199 18.31 -9.77 -2.71
C SER A 199 18.43 -11.25 -2.34
N ASN A 200 18.64 -11.54 -1.05
CA ASN A 200 18.72 -12.89 -0.50
C ASN A 200 17.42 -13.34 0.17
N TRP A 201 16.31 -12.63 -0.06
CA TRP A 201 15.03 -12.99 0.54
C TRP A 201 14.58 -14.37 0.06
N PRO A 202 14.06 -15.24 0.97
CA PRO A 202 13.52 -16.52 0.55
C PRO A 202 12.34 -16.33 -0.40
N GLU A 203 12.18 -17.26 -1.34
CA GLU A 203 10.99 -17.30 -2.18
C GLU A 203 9.75 -17.55 -1.31
N ASP A 204 8.73 -16.71 -1.50
CA ASP A 204 7.42 -16.90 -0.89
C ASP A 204 6.48 -17.52 -1.93
N PRO A 205 6.05 -18.78 -1.76
CA PRO A 205 5.19 -19.44 -2.74
C PRO A 205 3.79 -18.81 -2.83
N TRP A 206 3.36 -18.02 -1.83
CA TRP A 206 2.05 -17.36 -1.82
C TRP A 206 2.07 -15.97 -2.45
N HIS A 207 3.21 -15.28 -2.38
CA HIS A 207 3.38 -13.88 -2.82
C HIS A 207 4.57 -13.72 -3.78
N LYS A 208 4.82 -14.73 -4.61
CA LYS A 208 5.96 -14.77 -5.51
C LYS A 208 5.93 -13.62 -6.51
N ASN A 209 4.77 -13.36 -7.12
CA ASN A 209 4.67 -12.39 -8.21
C ASN A 209 4.85 -10.96 -7.70
N GLU A 210 4.36 -10.66 -6.50
CA GLU A 210 4.57 -9.40 -5.80
C GLU A 210 6.02 -9.21 -5.37
N ASN A 211 6.64 -10.23 -4.76
CA ASN A 211 7.96 -10.09 -4.16
C ASN A 211 9.11 -10.14 -5.17
N LEU A 212 8.97 -10.93 -6.24
CA LEU A 212 10.05 -11.15 -7.22
C LEU A 212 10.56 -9.86 -7.88
N PRO A 213 9.71 -8.93 -8.34
CA PRO A 213 10.16 -7.64 -8.87
C PRO A 213 11.01 -6.83 -7.87
N PHE A 214 10.68 -6.85 -6.57
CA PHE A 214 11.45 -6.15 -5.55
C PHE A 214 12.83 -6.77 -5.34
N ILE A 215 12.90 -8.11 -5.31
CA ILE A 215 14.16 -8.86 -5.21
C ILE A 215 15.05 -8.58 -6.42
N GLN A 216 14.49 -8.64 -7.63
CA GLN A 216 15.23 -8.33 -8.87
C GLN A 216 15.72 -6.89 -8.91
N LYS A 217 14.87 -5.94 -8.50
CA LYS A 217 15.25 -4.52 -8.42
C LYS A 217 16.36 -4.30 -7.39
N ALA A 218 16.33 -4.98 -6.26
CA ALA A 218 17.39 -4.90 -5.26
C ALA A 218 18.74 -5.36 -5.81
N SER A 219 18.78 -6.51 -6.49
CA SER A 219 19.99 -7.00 -7.16
C SER A 219 20.52 -6.01 -8.20
N ALA A 220 19.63 -5.46 -9.04
CA ALA A 220 20.01 -4.48 -10.07
C ALA A 220 20.51 -3.15 -9.50
N LEU A 221 20.04 -2.74 -8.31
CA LEU A 221 20.54 -1.55 -7.61
C LEU A 221 21.92 -1.82 -6.99
N LEU A 222 22.14 -3.01 -6.42
CA LEU A 222 23.44 -3.40 -5.84
C LEU A 222 24.58 -3.36 -6.85
N GLU A 223 24.31 -3.70 -8.11
CA GLU A 223 25.31 -3.63 -9.20
C GLU A 223 25.73 -2.18 -9.54
N LYS A 224 24.92 -1.19 -9.18
CA LYS A 224 25.10 0.22 -9.56
C LYS A 224 25.70 1.08 -8.46
N ILE A 225 25.64 0.63 -7.21
CA ILE A 225 26.08 1.43 -6.06
C ILE A 225 27.53 1.17 -5.73
#